data_AF-A0A662GJT0-F1
#
_entry.id   AF-A0A662GJT0-F1
#
_cell.length_a   1.000
_cell.length_b   1.000
_cell.length_c   1.000
_cell.angle_alpha   90.00
_cell.angle_beta   90.00
_cell.angle_gamma   90.00
#
_symmetry.space_group_name_H-M   'P 1'
#
loop_
_entity.id
_entity.type
_entity.pdbx_description
1 polymer ?
#
loop_
_entity_poly.entity_id
_entity_poly.type
_entity_poly.pdbx_seq_one_letter_code
_entity_poly.pdbx_strand_id
1 'polypeptide(L)'
;MAKRQTVNRCLLISYLKCARRFFSNRKLAEILGLPEPVLSRYVTGRSLPNEKNSEILLEKLRKLKLVRRVLEERIEIGRDKLVNMHRVIFDTLFLRMASIDAYLEYRDAEIDGVVTAAVNGVPLATLVAETLRTDVCIAKRERDAGEIEYYSVDVTYPPPSPRTVSFHLPKRLMANKKRVLVVDDLISSGKTLDALARLMDKAGSRIVGLYTLVAVGDEWKDKVPSSLEKIVIIKSVAV
;
A
#
# COMPACT_ATOMS: atom_id res chain seq x y z
N MET A 1 2.16 -24.42 6.65
CA MET A 1 2.85 -24.42 5.33
C MET A 1 1.87 -24.46 4.17
N ALA A 2 1.09 -25.51 3.95
CA ALA A 2 0.17 -25.67 2.79
C ALA A 2 -0.70 -24.45 2.43
N LYS A 3 -1.31 -23.76 3.41
CA LYS A 3 -2.12 -22.55 3.18
C LYS A 3 -1.33 -21.41 2.53
N ARG A 4 -0.06 -21.23 2.92
CA ARG A 4 0.85 -20.20 2.37
C ARG A 4 1.25 -20.51 0.91
N GLN A 5 1.36 -21.79 0.58
CA GLN A 5 1.70 -22.28 -0.77
C GLN A 5 0.60 -21.94 -1.78
N THR A 6 -0.65 -22.22 -1.42
CA THR A 6 -1.82 -21.88 -2.26
C THR A 6 -1.95 -20.37 -2.42
N VAL A 7 -1.73 -19.60 -1.36
CA VAL A 7 -1.75 -18.12 -1.40
C VAL A 7 -0.70 -17.59 -2.40
N ASN A 8 0.55 -18.04 -2.33
CA ASN A 8 1.61 -17.58 -3.23
C ASN A 8 1.28 -17.85 -4.71
N ARG A 9 0.71 -19.01 -5.03
CA ARG A 9 0.29 -19.33 -6.41
C ARG A 9 -0.81 -18.39 -6.90
N CYS A 10 -1.83 -18.15 -6.07
CA CYS A 10 -2.92 -17.22 -6.39
C CYS A 10 -2.43 -15.78 -6.55
N LEU A 11 -1.56 -15.31 -5.66
CA LEU A 11 -0.97 -13.97 -5.72
C LEU A 11 -0.15 -13.79 -6.99
N LEU A 12 0.69 -14.76 -7.36
CA LEU A 12 1.47 -14.70 -8.58
C LEU A 12 0.56 -14.56 -9.80
N ILE A 13 -0.47 -15.39 -9.92
CA ILE A 13 -1.39 -15.33 -11.07
C ILE A 13 -2.15 -14.02 -11.09
N SER A 14 -2.65 -13.56 -9.94
CA SER A 14 -3.31 -12.26 -9.82
C SER A 14 -2.39 -11.13 -10.27
N TYR A 15 -1.13 -11.15 -9.84
CA TYR A 15 -0.14 -10.16 -10.23
C TYR A 15 0.11 -10.17 -11.74
N LEU A 16 0.34 -11.35 -12.33
CA LEU A 16 0.60 -11.49 -13.77
C LEU A 16 -0.61 -11.05 -14.61
N LYS A 17 -1.84 -11.37 -14.17
CA LYS A 17 -3.08 -10.88 -14.80
C LYS A 17 -3.18 -9.36 -14.77
N CYS A 18 -2.90 -8.74 -13.63
CA CYS A 18 -2.94 -7.28 -13.52
C CYS A 18 -1.81 -6.62 -14.34
N ALA A 19 -0.59 -7.17 -14.28
CA ALA A 19 0.57 -6.68 -15.03
C ALA A 19 0.37 -6.70 -16.55
N ARG A 20 -0.55 -7.54 -17.05
CA ARG A 20 -0.92 -7.56 -18.47
C ARG A 20 -1.58 -6.30 -18.98
N ARG A 21 -2.15 -5.48 -18.10
CA ARG A 21 -2.68 -4.16 -18.43
C ARG A 21 -1.59 -3.18 -18.89
N PHE A 22 -0.36 -3.34 -18.38
CA PHE A 22 0.70 -2.35 -18.52
C PHE A 22 1.87 -2.82 -19.39
N PHE A 23 2.14 -4.12 -19.42
CA PHE A 23 3.23 -4.69 -20.20
C PHE A 23 2.66 -5.53 -21.36
N SER A 24 3.48 -6.02 -22.29
CA SER A 24 3.10 -7.07 -23.25
C SER A 24 3.45 -8.48 -22.74
N ASN A 25 2.79 -9.51 -23.29
CA ASN A 25 3.04 -10.91 -22.89
C ASN A 25 4.49 -11.33 -23.09
N ARG A 26 5.00 -11.08 -24.29
CA ARG A 26 6.42 -11.15 -24.61
C ARG A 26 7.32 -10.45 -23.58
N LYS A 27 7.02 -9.21 -23.19
CA LYS A 27 7.88 -8.46 -22.26
C LYS A 27 7.90 -9.06 -20.86
N LEU A 28 6.76 -9.48 -20.31
CA LEU A 28 6.74 -10.15 -19.01
C LEU A 28 7.45 -11.52 -19.06
N ALA A 29 7.34 -12.24 -20.17
CA ALA A 29 7.98 -13.53 -20.34
C ALA A 29 9.52 -13.38 -20.32
N GLU A 30 10.02 -12.39 -21.07
CA GLU A 30 11.43 -12.01 -21.13
C GLU A 30 11.98 -11.66 -19.73
N ILE A 31 11.36 -10.72 -19.01
CA ILE A 31 11.89 -10.26 -17.71
C ILE A 31 11.79 -11.34 -16.61
N LEU A 32 10.87 -12.29 -16.72
CA LEU A 32 10.74 -13.39 -15.77
C LEU A 32 11.63 -14.60 -16.14
N GLY A 33 12.18 -14.62 -17.35
CA GLY A 33 12.92 -15.75 -17.90
C GLY A 33 12.03 -16.98 -18.10
N LEU A 34 10.82 -16.76 -18.62
CA LEU A 34 9.85 -17.82 -18.91
C LEU A 34 9.57 -17.89 -20.42
N PRO A 35 9.35 -19.09 -20.98
CA PRO A 35 8.78 -19.20 -22.32
C PRO A 35 7.42 -18.50 -22.38
N GLU A 36 7.17 -17.73 -23.44
CA GLU A 36 5.92 -16.98 -23.60
C GLU A 36 4.64 -17.86 -23.50
N PRO A 37 4.60 -19.09 -24.05
CA PRO A 37 3.46 -20.00 -23.88
C PRO A 37 3.23 -20.45 -22.43
N VAL A 38 4.30 -20.55 -21.61
CA VAL A 38 4.19 -20.87 -20.19
C VAL A 38 3.55 -19.70 -19.45
N LEU A 39 4.03 -18.47 -19.68
CA LEU A 39 3.45 -17.28 -19.08
C LEU A 39 1.97 -17.12 -19.45
N SER A 40 1.62 -17.32 -20.73
CA SER A 40 0.23 -17.23 -21.20
C SER A 40 -0.69 -18.20 -20.46
N ARG A 41 -0.25 -19.44 -20.24
CA ARG A 41 -1.03 -20.42 -19.45
C ARG A 41 -1.16 -20.03 -17.98
N TYR A 42 -0.16 -19.38 -17.37
CA TYR A 42 -0.26 -18.85 -16.01
C TYR A 42 -1.25 -17.68 -15.93
N VAL A 43 -1.13 -16.70 -16.81
CA VAL A 43 -2.03 -15.54 -16.88
C VAL A 43 -3.47 -15.97 -17.10
N THR A 44 -3.73 -16.93 -17.99
CA THR A 44 -5.09 -17.44 -18.25
C THR A 44 -5.63 -18.38 -17.18
N GLY A 45 -4.78 -18.87 -16.27
CA GLY A 45 -5.13 -19.86 -15.26
C GLY A 45 -5.26 -21.29 -15.79
N ARG A 46 -4.88 -21.55 -17.05
CA ARG A 46 -4.87 -22.89 -17.65
C ARG A 46 -3.81 -23.81 -17.05
N SER A 47 -2.77 -23.24 -16.47
CA SER A 47 -1.78 -23.98 -15.68
C SER A 47 -1.39 -23.17 -14.47
N LEU A 48 -1.06 -23.85 -13.38
CA LEU A 48 -0.59 -23.22 -12.15
C LEU A 48 0.89 -23.58 -11.96
N PRO A 49 1.78 -22.61 -11.70
CA PRO A 49 3.15 -22.93 -11.33
C PRO A 49 3.15 -23.78 -10.05
N ASN A 50 4.15 -24.64 -9.87
CA ASN A 50 4.36 -25.32 -8.60
C ASN A 50 4.78 -24.32 -7.52
N GLU A 51 4.79 -24.75 -6.26
CA GLU A 51 5.11 -23.88 -5.12
C GLU A 51 6.49 -23.23 -5.24
N LYS A 52 7.54 -24.03 -5.40
CA LYS A 52 8.93 -23.55 -5.51
C LYS A 52 9.09 -22.51 -6.61
N ASN A 53 8.52 -22.77 -7.79
CA ASN A 53 8.54 -21.83 -8.90
C ASN A 53 7.73 -20.56 -8.61
N SER A 54 6.62 -20.67 -7.88
CA SER A 54 5.81 -19.52 -7.50
C SER A 54 6.56 -18.57 -6.58
N GLU A 55 7.26 -19.11 -5.60
CA GLU A 55 8.10 -18.32 -4.69
C GLU A 55 9.25 -17.64 -5.44
N ILE A 56 9.97 -18.38 -6.29
CA ILE A 56 11.05 -17.82 -7.12
C ILE A 56 10.52 -16.66 -7.99
N LEU A 57 9.37 -16.84 -8.64
CA LEU A 57 8.79 -15.82 -9.52
C LEU A 57 8.28 -14.61 -8.75
N LEU A 58 7.65 -14.79 -7.59
CA LEU A 58 7.25 -13.68 -6.72
C LEU A 58 8.46 -12.88 -6.22
N GLU A 59 9.53 -13.55 -5.82
CA GLU A 59 10.78 -12.88 -5.43
C GLU A 59 11.41 -12.11 -6.59
N LYS A 60 11.38 -12.67 -7.81
CA LYS A 60 11.79 -11.91 -9.01
C LYS A 60 10.91 -10.68 -9.22
N LEU A 61 9.59 -10.82 -9.11
CA LEU A 61 8.65 -9.70 -9.28
C LEU A 61 8.89 -8.58 -8.25
N ARG A 62 9.10 -8.93 -6.98
CA ARG A 62 9.48 -7.98 -5.92
C ARG A 62 10.73 -7.18 -6.30
N LYS A 63 11.78 -7.87 -6.79
CA LYS A 63 13.03 -7.22 -7.20
C LYS A 63 12.91 -6.37 -8.47
N LEU A 64 12.04 -6.74 -9.41
CA LEU A 64 11.84 -6.02 -10.67
C LEU A 64 11.16 -4.65 -10.50
N LYS A 65 10.45 -4.44 -9.37
CA LYS A 65 9.75 -3.19 -9.02
C LYS A 65 8.84 -2.70 -10.16
N LEU A 66 8.01 -3.59 -10.73
CA LEU A 66 7.17 -3.22 -11.88
C LEU A 66 6.11 -2.18 -11.52
N VAL A 67 5.63 -2.15 -10.26
CA VAL A 67 4.73 -1.11 -9.77
C VAL A 67 5.37 0.28 -9.92
N ARG A 68 6.66 0.42 -9.60
CA ARG A 68 7.42 1.67 -9.82
C ARG A 68 7.44 2.07 -11.28
N ARG A 69 7.69 1.13 -12.20
CA ARG A 69 7.75 1.43 -13.64
C ARG A 69 6.40 1.95 -14.16
N VAL A 70 5.30 1.28 -13.80
CA VAL A 70 3.95 1.72 -14.19
C VAL A 70 3.64 3.08 -13.60
N LEU A 71 4.04 3.32 -12.34
CA LEU A 71 3.84 4.61 -11.68
C LEU A 71 4.61 5.72 -12.40
N GLU A 72 5.89 5.52 -12.70
CA GLU A 72 6.74 6.48 -13.42
C GLU A 72 6.21 6.84 -14.82
N GLU A 73 5.61 5.89 -15.53
CA GLU A 73 5.02 6.12 -16.85
C GLU A 73 3.66 6.86 -16.80
N ARG A 74 2.98 6.86 -15.65
CA ARG A 74 1.57 7.30 -15.55
C ARG A 74 1.31 8.47 -14.62
N ILE A 75 2.25 8.81 -13.75
CA ILE A 75 2.15 10.05 -12.96
C ILE A 75 2.62 11.23 -13.80
N GLU A 76 1.96 12.36 -13.59
CA GLU A 76 2.34 13.63 -14.20
C GLU A 76 2.79 14.58 -13.09
N ILE A 77 3.92 15.25 -13.28
CA ILE A 77 4.44 16.23 -12.33
C ILE A 77 4.21 17.61 -12.93
N GLY A 78 3.34 18.39 -12.30
CA GLY A 78 3.04 19.77 -12.69
C GLY A 78 4.22 20.72 -12.48
N ARG A 79 4.14 21.92 -13.06
CA ARG A 79 5.20 22.96 -12.94
C ARG A 79 5.36 23.47 -11.51
N ASP A 80 4.28 23.38 -10.72
CA ASP A 80 4.20 23.67 -9.30
C ASP A 80 4.63 22.49 -8.41
N LYS A 81 5.20 21.43 -9.01
CA LYS A 81 5.64 20.20 -8.35
C LYS A 81 4.48 19.41 -7.70
N LEU A 82 3.24 19.68 -8.11
CA LEU A 82 2.09 18.85 -7.76
C LEU A 82 2.13 17.55 -8.57
N VAL A 83 2.02 16.42 -7.86
CA VAL A 83 2.00 15.09 -8.48
C VAL A 83 0.54 14.68 -8.75
N ASN A 84 0.18 14.54 -10.02
CA ASN A 84 -1.11 13.99 -10.42
C ASN A 84 -1.03 12.47 -10.53
N MET A 85 -1.82 11.78 -9.69
CA MET A 85 -1.86 10.33 -9.63
C MET A 85 -3.21 9.73 -10.08
N HIS A 86 -4.14 10.51 -10.61
CA HIS A 86 -5.50 10.04 -10.94
C HIS A 86 -5.50 8.82 -11.89
N ARG A 87 -4.51 8.73 -12.79
CA ARG A 87 -4.36 7.61 -13.73
C ARG A 87 -3.97 6.28 -13.08
N VAL A 88 -3.56 6.30 -11.81
CA VAL A 88 -3.09 5.10 -11.08
C VAL A 88 -3.93 4.82 -9.83
N ILE A 89 -4.32 5.83 -9.04
CA ILE A 89 -5.07 5.61 -7.78
C ILE A 89 -6.51 5.13 -8.01
N PHE A 90 -7.02 5.25 -9.23
CA PHE A 90 -8.33 4.75 -9.63
C PHE A 90 -8.26 3.53 -10.58
N ASP A 91 -7.07 3.06 -10.94
CA ASP A 91 -6.89 1.84 -11.73
C ASP A 91 -6.78 0.63 -10.80
N THR A 92 -7.88 -0.13 -10.67
CA THR A 92 -7.96 -1.28 -9.76
C THR A 92 -6.95 -2.38 -10.07
N LEU A 93 -6.51 -2.53 -11.33
CA LEU A 93 -5.48 -3.50 -11.70
C LEU A 93 -4.10 -3.03 -11.22
N PHE A 94 -3.80 -1.74 -11.35
CA PHE A 94 -2.60 -1.16 -10.75
C PHE A 94 -2.61 -1.31 -9.22
N LEU A 95 -3.71 -0.93 -8.57
CA LEU A 95 -3.83 -1.05 -7.10
C LEU A 95 -3.70 -2.50 -6.64
N ARG A 96 -4.23 -3.47 -7.40
CA ARG A 96 -4.04 -4.89 -7.08
C ARG A 96 -2.57 -5.29 -7.19
N MET A 97 -1.83 -4.84 -8.21
CA MET A 97 -0.38 -5.07 -8.28
C MET A 97 0.34 -4.47 -7.08
N ALA A 98 0.03 -3.22 -6.73
CA ALA A 98 0.61 -2.54 -5.58
C ALA A 98 0.29 -3.25 -4.26
N SER A 99 -0.92 -3.81 -4.10
CA SER A 99 -1.28 -4.56 -2.88
C SER A 99 -0.47 -5.84 -2.72
N ILE A 100 -0.16 -6.52 -3.82
CA ILE A 100 0.67 -7.72 -3.82
C ILE A 100 2.14 -7.36 -3.58
N ASP A 101 2.61 -6.24 -4.14
CA ASP A 101 3.94 -5.69 -3.85
C ASP A 101 4.10 -5.38 -2.35
N ALA A 102 3.13 -4.69 -1.74
CA ALA A 102 3.09 -4.44 -0.30
C ALA A 102 3.12 -5.76 0.51
N TYR A 103 2.32 -6.76 0.12
CA TYR A 103 2.37 -8.08 0.77
C TYR A 103 3.77 -8.70 0.68
N LEU A 104 4.43 -8.67 -0.48
CA LEU A 104 5.77 -9.23 -0.63
C LEU A 104 6.82 -8.51 0.23
N GLU A 105 6.60 -7.24 0.53
CA GLU A 105 7.44 -6.46 1.43
C GLU A 105 7.14 -6.72 2.92
N TYR A 106 5.89 -6.97 3.30
CA TYR A 106 5.44 -7.00 4.71
C TYR A 106 4.94 -8.36 5.22
N ARG A 107 4.92 -9.43 4.40
CA ARG A 107 4.39 -10.76 4.78
C ARG A 107 5.06 -11.42 5.98
N ASP A 108 6.26 -10.98 6.34
CA ASP A 108 7.04 -11.49 7.47
C ASP A 108 7.10 -10.48 8.65
N ALA A 109 6.31 -9.40 8.58
CA ALA A 109 6.33 -8.31 9.57
C ALA A 109 5.23 -8.42 10.66
N GLU A 110 4.44 -9.51 10.66
CA GLU A 110 3.36 -9.77 11.63
C GLU A 110 2.39 -8.58 11.77
N ILE A 111 1.73 -8.22 10.66
CA ILE A 111 0.80 -7.10 10.60
C ILE A 111 -0.59 -7.54 11.10
N ASP A 112 -1.07 -6.91 12.18
CA ASP A 112 -2.39 -7.15 12.78
C ASP A 112 -3.49 -6.28 12.17
N GLY A 113 -3.13 -5.23 11.42
CA GLY A 113 -4.08 -4.30 10.81
C GLY A 113 -3.43 -3.32 9.84
N VAL A 114 -4.20 -2.86 8.87
CA VAL A 114 -3.78 -1.81 7.95
C VAL A 114 -4.50 -0.51 8.30
N VAL A 115 -3.76 0.59 8.45
CA VAL A 115 -4.30 1.89 8.84
C VAL A 115 -4.11 2.88 7.71
N THR A 116 -5.13 3.70 7.45
CA THR A 116 -5.09 4.79 6.46
C THR A 116 -5.91 5.96 6.96
N ALA A 117 -5.65 7.16 6.45
CA ALA A 117 -6.60 8.25 6.54
C ALA A 117 -7.48 8.28 5.28
N ALA A 118 -8.73 8.73 5.41
CA ALA A 118 -9.58 8.99 4.27
C ALA A 118 -9.05 10.20 3.46
N VAL A 119 -9.09 10.22 2.12
CA VAL A 119 -9.93 9.34 1.26
C VAL A 119 -9.13 8.54 0.23
N ASN A 120 -8.16 9.16 -0.47
CA ASN A 120 -7.54 8.58 -1.68
C ASN A 120 -6.72 7.31 -1.44
N GLY A 121 -6.08 7.17 -0.27
CA GLY A 121 -5.35 5.96 0.11
C GLY A 121 -6.24 4.75 0.43
N VAL A 122 -7.53 4.95 0.69
CA VAL A 122 -8.46 3.90 1.16
C VAL A 122 -8.57 2.70 0.20
N PRO A 123 -8.73 2.87 -1.13
CA PRO A 123 -8.78 1.75 -2.06
C PRO A 123 -7.52 0.87 -2.01
N LEU A 124 -6.33 1.49 -1.96
CA LEU A 124 -5.08 0.76 -1.84
C LEU A 124 -4.98 0.03 -0.49
N ALA A 125 -5.24 0.74 0.60
CA ALA A 125 -5.21 0.19 1.96
C ALA A 125 -6.16 -1.01 2.12
N THR A 126 -7.34 -0.94 1.52
CA THR A 126 -8.33 -2.02 1.53
C THR A 126 -7.80 -3.28 0.83
N LEU A 127 -7.19 -3.13 -0.36
CA LEU A 127 -6.61 -4.26 -1.08
C LEU A 127 -5.38 -4.84 -0.37
N VAL A 128 -4.56 -3.99 0.26
CA VAL A 128 -3.41 -4.44 1.07
C VAL A 128 -3.89 -5.24 2.28
N ALA A 129 -4.92 -4.76 2.99
CA ALA A 129 -5.51 -5.46 4.12
C ALA A 129 -6.06 -6.84 3.73
N GLU A 130 -6.80 -6.91 2.61
CA GLU A 130 -7.29 -8.18 2.05
C GLU A 130 -6.16 -9.15 1.76
N THR A 131 -5.09 -8.65 1.13
CA THR A 131 -3.93 -9.46 0.74
C THR A 131 -3.17 -9.99 1.96
N LEU A 132 -3.04 -9.17 3.01
CA LEU A 132 -2.44 -9.53 4.29
C LEU A 132 -3.36 -10.37 5.21
N ARG A 133 -4.63 -10.56 4.82
CA ARG A 133 -5.66 -11.25 5.62
C ARG A 133 -5.93 -10.56 6.97
N THR A 134 -6.03 -9.24 6.94
CA THR A 134 -6.40 -8.41 8.08
C THR A 134 -7.46 -7.36 7.69
N ASP A 135 -7.92 -6.58 8.66
CA ASP A 135 -8.87 -5.49 8.47
C ASP A 135 -8.17 -4.17 8.16
N VAL A 136 -8.92 -3.29 7.48
CA VAL A 136 -8.55 -1.89 7.28
C VAL A 136 -9.18 -1.00 8.36
N CYS A 137 -8.37 -0.13 8.94
CA CYS A 137 -8.73 0.87 9.94
C CYS A 137 -8.63 2.25 9.31
N ILE A 138 -9.78 2.90 9.10
CA ILE A 138 -9.85 4.18 8.37
C ILE A 138 -10.08 5.32 9.35
N ALA A 139 -9.09 6.20 9.49
CA ALA A 139 -9.25 7.46 10.19
C ALA A 139 -9.98 8.47 9.29
N LYS A 140 -11.09 9.01 9.78
CA LYS A 140 -11.98 9.93 9.03
C LYS A 140 -11.93 11.33 9.62
N ARG A 141 -12.29 12.33 8.81
CA ARG A 141 -12.45 13.72 9.28
C ARG A 141 -13.75 13.94 10.05
N GLU A 142 -14.76 13.12 9.76
CA GLU A 142 -16.07 13.17 10.38
C GLU A 142 -16.34 11.87 11.13
N ARG A 143 -17.17 11.95 12.18
CA ARG A 143 -17.64 10.77 12.92
C ARG A 143 -18.86 10.19 12.21
N ASP A 144 -18.97 8.87 12.20
CA ASP A 144 -20.13 8.15 11.68
C ASP A 144 -21.26 8.21 12.72
N ALA A 145 -22.49 8.52 12.29
CA ALA A 145 -23.63 8.65 13.20
C ALA A 145 -23.96 7.37 14.00
N GLY A 146 -23.57 6.21 13.50
CA GLY A 146 -23.84 4.89 14.12
C GLY A 146 -22.75 4.40 15.07
N GLU A 147 -21.70 5.18 15.33
CA GLU A 147 -20.59 4.80 16.20
C GLU A 147 -20.45 5.80 17.34
N ILE A 148 -20.18 5.30 18.54
CA ILE A 148 -20.23 6.11 19.77
C ILE A 148 -18.82 6.43 20.27
N GLU A 149 -17.87 5.49 20.12
CA GLU A 149 -16.55 5.61 20.72
C GLU A 149 -15.41 5.80 19.71
N TYR A 150 -14.66 6.88 19.89
CA TYR A 150 -13.58 7.27 18.98
C TYR A 150 -12.28 7.58 19.70
N TYR A 151 -11.16 7.19 19.10
CA TYR A 151 -9.89 7.90 19.27
C TYR A 151 -9.90 9.12 18.35
N SER A 152 -9.48 10.28 18.88
CA SER A 152 -9.45 11.53 18.11
C SER A 152 -8.12 12.26 18.31
N VAL A 153 -7.60 12.85 17.25
CA VAL A 153 -6.43 13.76 17.28
C VAL A 153 -6.68 14.95 16.38
N ASP A 154 -6.10 16.09 16.77
CA ASP A 154 -6.12 17.30 15.96
C ASP A 154 -4.72 17.58 15.40
N VAL A 155 -4.67 17.98 14.13
CA VAL A 155 -3.47 18.41 13.44
C VAL A 155 -3.64 19.85 12.99
N THR A 156 -2.79 20.73 13.52
CA THR A 156 -2.76 22.14 13.14
C THR A 156 -1.79 22.35 11.99
N TYR A 157 -2.29 22.95 10.92
CA TYR A 157 -1.49 23.44 9.81
C TYR A 157 -1.09 24.89 10.11
N PRO A 158 0.21 25.23 10.09
CA PRO A 158 0.67 26.59 10.29
C PRO A 158 0.36 27.46 9.03
N PRO A 159 0.62 28.78 9.10
CA PRO A 159 0.52 29.68 7.94
C PRO A 159 1.21 29.12 6.67
N PRO A 160 0.74 29.49 5.46
CA PRO A 160 -0.11 30.65 5.14
C PRO A 160 -1.63 30.41 5.19
N SER A 161 -2.08 29.16 5.32
CA SER A 161 -3.50 28.82 5.44
C SER A 161 -3.71 28.01 6.72
N PRO A 162 -3.73 28.68 7.88
CA PRO A 162 -3.84 28.01 9.15
C PRO A 162 -5.20 27.33 9.26
N ARG A 163 -5.19 26.06 9.63
CA ARG A 163 -6.41 25.27 9.86
C ARG A 163 -6.11 24.11 10.79
N THR A 164 -7.11 23.70 11.55
CA THR A 164 -7.05 22.46 12.32
C THR A 164 -7.88 21.41 11.61
N VAL A 165 -7.29 20.23 11.41
CA VAL A 165 -7.97 19.07 10.85
C VAL A 165 -8.00 17.99 11.93
N SER A 166 -9.20 17.53 12.26
CA SER A 166 -9.40 16.42 13.18
C SER A 166 -9.41 15.09 12.43
N PHE A 167 -8.86 14.06 13.06
CA PHE A 167 -8.94 12.68 12.62
C PHE A 167 -9.58 11.84 13.70
N HIS A 168 -10.58 11.04 13.31
CA HIS A 168 -11.37 10.20 14.19
C HIS A 168 -11.27 8.75 13.74
N LEU A 169 -10.97 7.85 14.67
CA LEU A 169 -10.90 6.42 14.44
C LEU A 169 -11.81 5.67 15.43
N PRO A 170 -12.82 4.93 14.95
CA PRO A 170 -13.68 4.12 15.81
C PRO A 170 -12.86 3.15 16.68
N LYS A 171 -13.09 3.12 17.99
CA LYS A 171 -12.30 2.28 18.91
C LYS A 171 -12.37 0.79 18.56
N ARG A 172 -13.55 0.30 18.15
CA ARG A 172 -13.76 -1.11 17.77
C ARG A 172 -12.85 -1.58 16.65
N LEU A 173 -12.43 -0.70 15.74
CA LEU A 173 -11.54 -1.08 14.63
C LEU A 173 -10.17 -1.50 15.14
N MET A 174 -9.74 -0.99 16.30
CA MET A 174 -8.43 -1.25 16.90
C MET A 174 -8.42 -2.42 17.87
N ALA A 175 -9.54 -3.11 18.07
CA ALA A 175 -9.59 -4.29 18.92
C ALA A 175 -8.56 -5.33 18.47
N ASN A 176 -7.66 -5.70 19.39
CA ASN A 176 -6.58 -6.68 19.20
C ASN A 176 -5.54 -6.35 18.12
N LYS A 177 -5.43 -5.09 17.67
CA LYS A 177 -4.43 -4.68 16.68
C LYS A 177 -3.23 -4.05 17.37
N LYS A 178 -2.10 -4.76 17.48
CA LYS A 178 -0.91 -4.25 18.18
C LYS A 178 0.14 -3.73 17.21
N ARG A 179 0.35 -4.39 16.08
CA ARG A 179 1.31 -4.03 15.04
C ARG A 179 0.57 -3.65 13.77
N VAL A 180 0.65 -2.39 13.35
CA VAL A 180 -0.10 -1.90 12.18
C VAL A 180 0.81 -1.41 11.06
N LEU A 181 0.34 -1.58 9.83
CA LEU A 181 0.94 -1.04 8.61
C LEU A 181 0.16 0.21 8.19
N VAL A 182 0.83 1.35 8.06
CA VAL A 182 0.22 2.51 7.40
C VAL A 182 0.33 2.33 5.89
N VAL A 183 -0.79 2.51 5.19
CA VAL A 183 -0.86 2.48 3.72
C VAL A 183 -1.49 3.78 3.25
N ASP A 184 -0.82 4.49 2.34
CA ASP A 184 -1.35 5.73 1.75
C ASP A 184 -0.98 5.83 0.26
N ASP A 185 -1.64 6.69 -0.51
CA ASP A 185 -1.28 6.92 -1.91
C ASP A 185 -0.10 7.88 -2.04
N LEU A 186 -0.04 8.94 -1.23
CA LEU A 186 1.05 9.92 -1.25
C LEU A 186 1.38 10.49 0.12
N ILE A 187 2.68 10.64 0.39
CA ILE A 187 3.19 11.34 1.58
C ILE A 187 4.03 12.56 1.16
N SER A 188 3.89 13.67 1.89
CA SER A 188 4.67 14.90 1.61
C SER A 188 5.20 15.59 2.87
N SER A 189 4.34 16.23 3.67
CA SER A 189 4.74 16.85 4.95
C SER A 189 4.76 15.88 6.13
N GLY A 190 4.25 14.66 5.96
CA GLY A 190 4.13 13.66 7.02
C GLY A 190 3.07 13.95 8.09
N LYS A 191 2.30 15.04 7.98
CA LYS A 191 1.24 15.40 8.95
C LYS A 191 0.17 14.33 9.11
N THR A 192 -0.23 13.66 8.03
CA THR A 192 -1.17 12.53 8.10
C THR A 192 -0.54 11.35 8.84
N LEU A 193 0.73 11.03 8.58
CA LEU A 193 1.44 9.97 9.28
C LEU A 193 1.56 10.25 10.78
N ASP A 194 1.89 11.49 11.16
CA ASP A 194 1.93 11.95 12.55
C ASP A 194 0.56 11.80 13.24
N ALA A 195 -0.53 12.19 12.55
CA ALA A 195 -1.89 12.02 13.05
C ALA A 195 -2.21 10.55 13.33
N LEU A 196 -1.89 9.67 12.37
CA LEU A 196 -2.11 8.24 12.49
C LEU A 196 -1.25 7.66 13.62
N ALA A 197 0.01 8.07 13.77
CA ALA A 197 0.88 7.64 14.86
C ALA A 197 0.27 7.97 16.23
N ARG A 198 -0.16 9.22 16.42
CA ARG A 198 -0.81 9.67 17.66
C ARG A 198 -2.13 8.94 17.93
N LEU A 199 -2.88 8.57 16.90
CA LEU A 199 -4.08 7.72 17.05
C LEU A 199 -3.72 6.31 17.48
N MET A 200 -2.66 5.73 16.90
CA MET A 200 -2.18 4.39 17.27
C MET A 200 -1.69 4.35 18.71
N ASP A 201 -0.94 5.37 19.15
CA ASP A 201 -0.48 5.48 20.54
C ASP A 201 -1.67 5.50 21.50
N LYS A 202 -2.71 6.29 21.21
CA LYS A 202 -3.96 6.32 22.00
C LYS A 202 -4.69 4.98 22.01
N ALA A 203 -4.56 4.20 20.95
CA ALA A 203 -5.17 2.87 20.82
C ALA A 203 -4.32 1.75 21.45
N GLY A 204 -3.11 2.04 21.94
CA GLY A 204 -2.17 1.03 22.42
C GLY A 204 -1.57 0.17 21.30
N SER A 205 -1.54 0.71 20.07
CA SER A 205 -0.97 0.08 18.87
C SER A 205 0.31 0.79 18.45
N ARG A 206 1.16 0.12 17.67
CA ARG A 206 2.37 0.72 17.09
C ARG A 206 2.41 0.58 15.58
N ILE A 207 2.83 1.64 14.90
CA ILE A 207 3.11 1.61 13.46
C ILE A 207 4.45 0.93 13.25
N VAL A 208 4.45 -0.24 12.60
CA VAL A 208 5.67 -1.02 12.32
C VAL A 208 6.10 -0.89 10.86
N GLY A 209 5.22 -0.38 9.99
CA GLY A 209 5.54 -0.16 8.59
C GLY A 209 4.79 1.00 7.96
N LEU A 210 5.37 1.53 6.88
CA LEU A 210 4.75 2.49 5.98
C LEU A 210 4.89 2.00 4.53
N TYR A 211 3.79 1.86 3.82
CA TYR A 211 3.76 1.60 2.38
C TYR A 211 3.04 2.75 1.66
N THR A 212 3.73 3.45 0.77
CA THR A 212 3.11 4.52 -0.02
C THR A 212 3.58 4.50 -1.47
N LEU A 213 2.70 4.90 -2.41
CA LEU A 213 3.04 4.93 -3.82
C LEU A 213 4.04 6.06 -4.11
N VAL A 214 3.77 7.27 -3.59
CA VAL A 214 4.59 8.45 -3.86
C VAL A 214 5.03 9.14 -2.57
N ALA A 215 6.30 9.50 -2.48
CA ALA A 215 6.77 10.48 -1.51
C ALA A 215 7.23 11.75 -2.24
N VAL A 216 6.79 12.91 -1.77
CA VAL A 216 7.06 14.23 -2.34
C VAL A 216 7.89 15.04 -1.36
N GLY A 217 9.14 15.31 -1.73
CA GLY A 217 10.11 15.97 -0.86
C GLY A 217 10.53 15.08 0.33
N ASP A 218 11.16 15.72 1.31
CA ASP A 218 11.79 15.04 2.45
C ASP A 218 11.23 15.43 3.82
N GLU A 219 10.35 16.44 3.91
CA GLU A 219 9.77 16.96 5.17
C GLU A 219 9.06 15.87 5.99
N TRP A 220 8.40 14.91 5.32
CA TRP A 220 7.72 13.80 6.00
C TRP A 220 8.65 12.93 6.85
N LYS A 221 9.95 12.91 6.56
CA LYS A 221 10.93 12.09 7.30
C LYS A 221 11.00 12.52 8.77
N ASP A 222 10.79 13.80 9.07
CA ASP A 222 10.79 14.35 10.43
C ASP A 222 9.56 13.93 11.26
N LYS A 223 8.58 13.28 10.62
CA LYS A 223 7.34 12.79 11.23
C LYS A 223 7.28 11.27 11.34
N VAL A 224 8.37 10.57 11.03
CA VAL A 224 8.43 9.11 11.15
C VAL A 224 8.49 8.72 12.63
N PRO A 225 7.54 7.91 13.13
CA PRO A 225 7.55 7.49 14.53
C PRO A 225 8.70 6.51 14.80
N SER A 226 9.24 6.54 16.02
CA SER A 226 10.36 5.67 16.43
C SER A 226 10.05 4.17 16.39
N SER A 227 8.76 3.80 16.44
CA SER A 227 8.31 2.42 16.35
C SER A 227 8.42 1.82 14.94
N LEU A 228 8.68 2.64 13.92
CA LEU A 228 8.59 2.25 12.53
C LEU A 228 9.82 1.44 12.10
N GLU A 229 9.59 0.19 11.72
CA GLU A 229 10.65 -0.80 11.45
C GLU A 229 11.03 -0.82 9.95
N LYS A 230 10.07 -0.51 9.07
CA LYS A 230 10.28 -0.56 7.61
C LYS A 230 9.47 0.50 6.86
N ILE A 231 10.11 1.16 5.90
CA ILE A 231 9.48 2.11 4.97
C ILE A 231 9.62 1.58 3.55
N VAL A 232 8.50 1.55 2.82
CA VAL A 232 8.47 1.25 1.39
C VAL A 232 7.80 2.41 0.66
N ILE A 233 8.59 3.10 -0.14
CA ILE A 233 8.13 4.18 -1.04
C ILE A 233 8.36 3.71 -2.47
N ILE A 234 7.28 3.62 -3.24
CA ILE A 234 7.37 3.14 -4.62
C ILE A 234 8.10 4.16 -5.50
N LYS A 235 7.82 5.46 -5.38
CA LYS A 235 8.53 6.54 -6.09
C LYS A 235 8.73 7.76 -5.19
N SER A 236 9.95 8.29 -5.16
CA SER A 236 10.23 9.60 -4.56
C SER A 236 10.30 10.66 -5.67
N VAL A 237 9.68 11.81 -5.41
CA VAL A 237 9.71 13.00 -6.26
C VAL A 237 10.39 14.11 -5.48
N ALA A 238 11.49 14.63 -6.01
CA ALA A 238 12.19 15.75 -5.40
C ALA A 238 11.37 17.03 -5.58
N VAL A 239 11.38 17.87 -4.55
CA VAL A 239 10.76 19.20 -4.55
C VAL A 239 11.83 20.24 -4.28
#